data_AF-A0A9E5S563-F1
#
_entry.id   AF-A0A9E5S563-F1
#
_cell.length_a   1.000
_cell.length_b   1.000
_cell.length_c   1.000
_cell.angle_alpha   90.00
_cell.angle_beta   90.00
_cell.angle_gamma   90.00
#
_symmetry.space_group_name_H-M   'P 1'
#
loop_
_entity.id
_entity.type
_entity.pdbx_description
1 polymer ?
#
loop_
_entity_poly.entity_id
_entity_poly.type
_entity_poly.pdbx_seq_one_letter_code
_entity_poly.pdbx_strand_id
1 'polypeptide(L)'
;MNLLKIILITLGAIAQFGFAFYNTALAVDINNGAKIFTNNCASCHIGGGNILLPKKNLGKAALSEYLENYDTNSLQAIIYQVTNGKNAMPAFKNKLTEPDILEVATFVFQQAEQGW
;
A
#
# COMPACT_ATOMS: atom_id res chain seq x y z
N MET A 1 14.70 -37.71 -40.31
CA MET A 1 13.77 -37.17 -39.29
C MET A 1 12.44 -36.88 -39.99
N ASN A 2 11.36 -37.59 -39.64
CA ASN A 2 10.12 -37.57 -40.43
C ASN A 2 9.35 -36.26 -40.25
N LEU A 3 8.67 -35.81 -41.31
CA LEU A 3 7.90 -34.57 -41.35
C LEU A 3 6.92 -34.43 -40.16
N LEU A 4 6.34 -35.54 -39.72
CA LEU A 4 5.45 -35.62 -38.55
C LEU A 4 6.16 -35.23 -37.23
N LYS A 5 7.45 -35.58 -37.07
CA LYS A 5 8.25 -35.24 -35.89
C LYS A 5 8.62 -33.76 -35.87
N ILE A 6 8.81 -33.14 -37.03
CA ILE A 6 9.12 -31.70 -37.15
C ILE A 6 7.90 -30.86 -36.76
N ILE A 7 6.70 -31.26 -37.20
CA ILE A 7 5.43 -30.58 -36.87
C ILE A 7 5.12 -30.64 -35.36
N LEU A 8 5.40 -31.78 -34.71
CA LEU A 8 5.19 -31.93 -33.27
C LEU A 8 6.18 -31.09 -32.43
N ILE A 9 7.42 -30.95 -32.89
CA ILE A 9 8.45 -30.13 -32.21
C ILE A 9 8.12 -28.63 -32.36
N THR A 10 7.65 -28.20 -33.53
CA THR A 10 7.29 -26.78 -33.74
C THR A 10 6.03 -26.37 -32.99
N LEU A 11 5.01 -27.24 -32.88
CA LEU A 11 3.83 -26.97 -32.04
C LEU A 11 4.18 -26.86 -30.54
N GLY A 12 5.12 -27.68 -30.06
CA GLY A 12 5.59 -27.62 -28.67
C GLY A 12 6.33 -26.33 -28.34
N ALA A 13 7.13 -25.81 -29.28
CA ALA A 13 7.90 -24.57 -29.09
C ALA A 13 7.02 -23.30 -29.04
N ILE A 14 5.89 -23.28 -29.76
CA ILE A 14 4.95 -22.14 -29.77
C ILE A 14 4.23 -22.01 -28.42
N ALA A 15 3.95 -23.12 -27.72
CA ALA A 15 3.31 -23.10 -26.41
C ALA A 15 4.20 -22.52 -25.29
N GLN A 16 5.53 -22.56 -25.45
CA GLN A 16 6.48 -22.07 -24.45
C GLN A 16 6.77 -20.56 -24.56
N PHE A 17 6.50 -19.94 -25.72
CA PHE A 17 6.80 -18.53 -25.94
C PHE A 17 5.69 -17.57 -25.47
N GLY A 18 4.50 -18.09 -25.13
CA GLY A 18 3.36 -17.31 -24.63
C GLY A 18 3.40 -16.98 -23.13
N PHE A 19 4.32 -17.59 -22.36
CA PHE A 19 4.45 -17.42 -20.91
C PHE A 19 5.35 -16.22 -20.51
N ALA A 20 5.90 -15.45 -21.45
CA ALA A 20 6.84 -14.37 -21.12
C ALA A 20 6.19 -13.04 -20.70
N PHE A 21 4.85 -12.95 -20.71
CA PHE A 21 4.10 -11.75 -20.33
C PHE A 21 3.19 -12.01 -19.13
N TYR A 22 3.77 -12.53 -18.04
CA TYR A 22 3.14 -12.32 -16.74
C TYR A 22 3.29 -10.85 -16.40
N ASN A 23 2.21 -10.10 -16.58
CA ASN A 23 2.06 -8.83 -15.89
C ASN A 23 2.34 -9.11 -14.41
N THR A 24 3.43 -8.55 -13.89
CA THR A 24 3.67 -8.47 -12.45
C THR A 24 2.50 -7.68 -11.89
N ALA A 25 1.48 -8.40 -11.40
CA ALA A 25 0.46 -7.81 -10.56
C ALA A 25 1.19 -7.12 -9.41
N LEU A 26 0.86 -5.86 -9.15
CA LEU A 26 1.39 -5.09 -8.02
C LEU A 26 0.95 -5.79 -6.72
N ALA A 27 1.76 -6.74 -6.25
CA ALA A 27 1.58 -7.33 -4.94
C ALA A 27 1.96 -6.26 -3.91
N VAL A 28 0.97 -5.77 -3.18
CA VAL A 28 1.18 -4.91 -2.01
C VAL A 28 1.95 -5.73 -0.98
N ASP A 29 3.24 -5.46 -0.82
CA ASP A 29 4.04 -6.08 0.23
C ASP A 29 3.70 -5.39 1.56
N ILE A 30 2.84 -6.02 2.35
CA ILE A 30 2.44 -5.52 3.68
C ILE A 30 3.67 -5.30 4.57
N ASN A 31 4.76 -6.07 4.38
CA ASN A 31 5.99 -5.87 5.14
C ASN A 31 6.69 -4.55 4.76
N ASN A 32 6.50 -4.04 3.55
CA ASN A 32 7.07 -2.76 3.15
C ASN A 32 6.30 -1.59 3.78
N GLY A 33 4.97 -1.67 3.86
CA GLY A 33 4.14 -0.67 4.56
C GLY A 33 4.56 -0.45 6.02
N ALA A 34 4.85 -1.53 6.76
CA ALA A 34 5.34 -1.46 8.14
C ALA A 34 6.73 -0.78 8.25
N LYS A 35 7.65 -1.06 7.31
CA LYS A 35 8.98 -0.43 7.25
C LYS A 35 8.86 1.05 6.94
N ILE A 36 8.02 1.42 5.96
CA ILE A 36 7.76 2.82 5.61
C ILE A 36 7.19 3.54 6.83
N PHE A 37 6.21 2.95 7.52
CA PHE A 37 5.63 3.52 8.73
C PHE A 37 6.69 3.77 9.81
N THR A 38 7.55 2.78 10.08
CA THR A 38 8.62 2.88 11.08
C THR A 38 9.57 4.03 10.76
N ASN A 39 9.98 4.16 9.49
CA ASN A 39 10.96 5.14 9.07
C ASN A 39 10.40 6.58 8.95
N ASN A 40 9.09 6.73 8.73
CA ASN A 40 8.51 8.02 8.33
C ASN A 40 7.40 8.54 9.25
N CYS A 41 6.70 7.65 9.97
CA CYS A 41 5.46 7.98 10.68
C CYS A 41 5.58 7.76 12.20
N ALA A 42 6.34 6.74 12.61
CA ALA A 42 6.42 6.30 14.01
C ALA A 42 6.97 7.36 14.97
N SER A 43 7.76 8.33 14.48
CA SER A 43 8.26 9.45 15.29
C SER A 43 7.14 10.25 15.96
N CYS A 44 5.96 10.34 15.32
CA CYS A 44 4.78 10.97 15.89
C CYS A 44 3.66 10.00 16.25
N HIS A 45 3.61 8.84 15.56
CA HIS A 45 2.49 7.89 15.64
C HIS A 45 2.88 6.52 16.19
N ILE A 46 3.89 6.46 17.07
CA ILE A 46 4.27 5.21 17.73
C ILE A 46 3.07 4.55 18.42
N GLY A 47 2.91 3.24 18.21
CA GLY A 47 1.78 2.47 18.75
C GLY A 47 0.41 2.96 18.31
N GLY A 48 0.31 3.59 17.13
CA GLY A 48 -0.94 4.17 16.65
C GLY A 48 -1.35 5.47 17.34
N GLY A 49 -0.53 6.00 18.25
CA GLY A 49 -0.80 7.23 18.98
C GLY A 49 -0.65 8.50 18.12
N ASN A 50 -0.65 9.65 18.79
CA ASN A 50 -0.20 10.91 18.20
C ASN A 50 0.40 11.78 19.31
N ILE A 51 1.72 11.94 19.30
CA ILE A 51 2.45 12.66 20.37
C ILE A 51 2.11 14.14 20.45
N LEU A 52 1.62 14.74 19.35
CA LEU A 52 1.28 16.16 19.30
C LEU A 52 -0.18 16.40 19.68
N LEU A 53 -1.08 15.53 19.21
CA LEU A 53 -2.53 15.66 19.41
C LEU A 53 -3.14 14.29 19.77
N PRO A 54 -3.18 13.90 21.05
CA PRO A 54 -3.58 12.55 21.47
C PRO A 54 -4.96 12.09 20.97
N LYS A 55 -5.91 13.02 20.79
CA LYS A 55 -7.24 12.72 20.23
C LYS A 55 -7.20 12.35 18.75
N LYS A 56 -6.24 12.89 17.98
CA LYS A 56 -6.04 12.61 16.55
C LYS A 56 -5.02 11.49 16.34
N ASN A 57 -5.24 10.39 17.05
CA ASN A 57 -4.47 9.16 16.90
C ASN A 57 -4.92 8.37 15.64
N LEU A 58 -4.28 7.24 15.38
CA LEU A 58 -4.56 6.39 14.22
C LEU A 58 -5.56 5.27 14.53
N GLY A 59 -6.20 5.27 15.71
CA GLY A 59 -7.26 4.31 16.01
C GLY A 59 -8.49 4.54 15.15
N LYS A 60 -9.22 3.46 14.82
CA LYS A 60 -10.38 3.50 13.91
C LYS A 60 -11.41 4.59 14.25
N ALA A 61 -11.74 4.75 15.54
CA ALA A 61 -12.68 5.77 15.98
C ALA A 61 -12.19 7.20 15.70
N ALA A 62 -10.91 7.48 15.94
CA ALA A 62 -10.32 8.79 15.66
C ALA A 62 -10.17 9.03 14.16
N LEU A 63 -9.82 8.01 13.37
CA LEU A 63 -9.78 8.12 11.91
C LEU A 63 -11.19 8.43 11.37
N SER A 64 -12.22 7.72 11.81
CA SER A 64 -13.62 7.99 11.46
C SER A 64 -14.07 9.40 11.84
N GLU A 65 -13.70 9.88 13.03
CA GLU A 65 -14.10 11.21 13.52
C GLU A 65 -13.36 12.36 12.81
N TYR A 66 -12.07 12.18 12.49
CA TYR A 66 -11.19 13.30 12.10
C TYR A 66 -10.69 13.26 10.66
N LEU A 67 -10.73 12.13 9.95
CA LEU A 67 -10.41 12.07 8.53
C LEU A 67 -11.66 12.28 7.68
N GLU A 68 -11.57 13.26 6.78
CA GLU A 68 -12.61 13.51 5.80
C GLU A 68 -12.79 12.27 4.91
N ASN A 69 -14.04 11.85 4.73
CA ASN A 69 -14.43 10.69 3.91
C ASN A 69 -13.92 9.33 4.41
N TYR A 70 -13.50 9.21 5.67
CA TYR A 70 -13.04 7.91 6.17
C TYR A 70 -14.13 6.83 6.13
N ASP A 71 -15.36 7.16 6.52
CA ASP A 71 -16.44 6.17 6.55
C ASP A 71 -16.99 5.79 5.16
N THR A 72 -16.71 6.61 4.14
CA THR A 72 -17.14 6.36 2.77
C THR A 72 -16.04 5.72 1.92
N ASN A 73 -14.77 6.05 2.18
CA ASN A 73 -13.61 5.49 1.49
C ASN A 73 -12.34 5.59 2.37
N SER A 74 -12.24 4.69 3.36
CA SER A 74 -11.22 4.74 4.41
C SER A 74 -9.79 4.74 3.90
N LEU A 75 -9.48 3.85 2.97
CA LEU A 75 -8.12 3.75 2.41
C LEU A 75 -7.76 5.02 1.64
N GLN A 76 -8.67 5.53 0.80
CA GLN A 76 -8.42 6.76 0.05
C GLN A 76 -8.28 7.99 0.96
N ALA A 77 -9.03 8.04 2.07
CA ALA A 77 -8.90 9.10 3.07
C ALA A 77 -7.50 9.11 3.70
N ILE A 78 -6.95 7.93 4.04
CA ILE A 78 -5.58 7.81 4.56
C ILE A 78 -4.55 8.19 3.48
N ILE A 79 -4.70 7.67 2.25
CA ILE A 79 -3.81 8.02 1.12
C ILE A 79 -3.78 9.54 0.93
N TYR A 80 -4.94 10.19 0.94
CA TYR A 80 -5.05 11.63 0.77
C TYR A 80 -4.31 12.38 1.88
N GLN A 81 -4.51 11.96 3.13
CA GLN A 81 -3.87 12.58 4.30
C GLN A 81 -2.35 12.42 4.28
N VAL A 82 -1.83 11.24 3.93
CA VAL A 82 -0.38 11.00 3.82
C VAL A 82 0.21 11.81 2.66
N THR A 83 -0.47 11.83 1.52
CA THR A 83 -0.05 12.57 0.32
C THR A 83 0.09 14.07 0.60
N ASN A 84 -0.93 14.66 1.24
CA ASN A 84 -1.06 16.12 1.33
C ASN A 84 -0.67 16.69 2.70
N GLY A 85 -0.61 15.88 3.75
CA GLY A 85 -0.45 16.37 5.12
C GLY A 85 -1.65 17.21 5.57
N LYS A 86 -1.61 17.68 6.82
CA LYS A 86 -2.57 18.65 7.36
C LYS A 86 -1.98 19.26 8.64
N ASN A 87 -1.90 20.59 8.70
CA ASN A 87 -1.32 21.32 9.83
C ASN A 87 0.11 20.83 10.17
N ALA A 88 0.31 20.31 11.37
CA ALA A 88 1.62 19.81 11.83
C ALA A 88 2.04 18.48 11.18
N MET A 89 1.13 17.74 10.56
CA MET A 89 1.49 16.53 9.80
C MET A 89 2.03 16.94 8.43
N PRO A 90 3.30 16.64 8.10
CA PRO A 90 3.90 17.02 6.83
C PRO A 90 3.30 16.22 5.66
N ALA A 91 3.36 16.80 4.46
CA ALA A 91 3.03 16.11 3.21
C ALA A 91 4.16 15.14 2.80
N PHE A 92 3.79 13.96 2.29
CA PHE A 92 4.76 12.94 1.84
C PHE A 92 4.85 12.78 0.33
N LYS A 93 4.02 13.46 -0.47
CA LYS A 93 4.04 13.39 -1.95
C LYS A 93 5.39 13.69 -2.63
N ASN A 94 6.28 14.41 -1.94
CA ASN A 94 7.62 14.73 -2.43
C ASN A 94 8.73 13.87 -1.79
N LYS A 95 8.36 12.89 -0.95
CA LYS A 95 9.28 12.04 -0.17
C LYS A 95 9.07 10.56 -0.42
N LEU A 96 7.83 10.16 -0.70
CA LEU A 96 7.41 8.78 -0.95
C LEU A 96 6.79 8.70 -2.34
N THR A 97 6.97 7.55 -3.00
CA THR A 97 6.30 7.28 -4.26
C THR A 97 4.82 6.98 -4.04
N GLU A 98 3.99 7.06 -5.08
CA GLU A 98 2.57 6.68 -4.96
C GLU A 98 2.37 5.23 -4.46
N PRO A 99 3.14 4.23 -4.94
CA PRO A 99 3.12 2.88 -4.36
C PRO A 99 3.48 2.86 -2.87
N ASP A 100 4.54 3.57 -2.44
CA ASP A 100 4.92 3.61 -1.01
C ASP A 100 3.81 4.22 -0.15
N ILE A 101 3.14 5.27 -0.65
CA ILE A 101 2.00 5.91 0.03
C ILE A 101 0.83 4.93 0.15
N LEU A 102 0.52 4.18 -0.91
CA LEU A 102 -0.53 3.16 -0.88
C LEU A 102 -0.21 2.06 0.14
N GLU A 103 1.03 1.60 0.19
CA GLU A 103 1.48 0.55 1.11
C GLU A 103 1.41 0.99 2.56
N VAL A 104 1.91 2.19 2.90
CA VAL A 104 1.82 2.70 4.28
C VAL A 104 0.39 3.02 4.68
N ALA A 105 -0.44 3.51 3.75
CA ALA A 105 -1.86 3.74 4.02
C ALA A 105 -2.61 2.42 4.28
N THR A 106 -2.28 1.37 3.52
CA THR A 106 -2.84 0.02 3.71
C THR A 106 -2.43 -0.53 5.07
N PHE A 107 -1.16 -0.38 5.46
CA PHE A 107 -0.67 -0.79 6.77
C PHE A 107 -1.42 -0.06 7.91
N VAL A 108 -1.56 1.27 7.83
CA VAL A 108 -2.29 2.07 8.83
C VAL A 108 -3.75 1.64 8.94
N PHE A 109 -4.41 1.43 7.80
CA PHE A 109 -5.79 0.95 7.77
C PHE A 109 -5.93 -0.40 8.47
N GLN A 110 -5.08 -1.37 8.12
CA GLN A 110 -5.11 -2.71 8.72
C GLN A 110 -4.86 -2.69 10.22
N GLN A 111 -3.88 -1.90 10.68
CA GLN A 111 -3.61 -1.75 12.10
C GLN A 111 -4.80 -1.11 12.83
N ALA A 112 -5.42 -0.07 12.27
CA ALA A 112 -6.59 0.56 12.87
C ALA A 112 -7.78 -0.41 13.01
N GLU A 113 -8.04 -1.25 11.99
CA GLU A 113 -9.07 -2.29 12.04
C GLU A 113 -8.79 -3.37 13.10
N GLN A 114 -7.52 -3.60 13.42
CA GLN A 114 -7.08 -4.56 14.44
C GLN A 114 -6.95 -3.94 15.85
N GLY A 115 -7.22 -2.64 16.00
CA GLY A 115 -7.10 -1.94 17.28
C GLY A 115 -5.69 -1.48 17.63
N TRP A 116 -4.78 -1.44 16.64
CA TRP A 116 -3.34 -1.24 16.73
C TRP A 116 -2.58 -2.35 17.46
#